data_AF-F0ZSD9-F1
#
_entry.id   AF-F0ZSD9-F1
#
_cell.length_a   1.000
_cell.length_b   1.000
_cell.length_c   1.000
_cell.angle_alpha   90.00
_cell.angle_beta   90.00
_cell.angle_gamma   90.00
#
_symmetry.space_group_name_H-M   'P 1'
#
loop_
_entity.id
_entity.type
_entity.pdbx_description
1 polymer ?
#
loop_
_entity_poly.entity_id
_entity_poly.type
_entity_poly.pdbx_seq_one_letter_code
_entity_poly.pdbx_strand_id
1 'polypeptide(L)'
;MDTVRVNYGLDGFELTYPSSFKGAIEPTEFETTIRTLNSKVGEIKIPKISYIFVIPLLVGIIMLFMYMNENQTKTVIGGIIMSIGLVGGAFFSIQHAVAVNSRLNGEIKTINEHFSERRISWSVKSETIYEEVDIDEYEFHKSNKAYRNSLSFDHKGKPMKKKTRKYLLITFPAQTQQTQQDLPQFTFIPDSGNMNNIYDSNINNMDYNNNFNNNNFNNMNFTNNNNNNFNNNYH
;
A
#
# COMPACT_ATOMS: atom_id res chain seq x y z
N MET A 1 19.81 -9.44 2.47
CA MET A 1 18.66 -9.28 1.55
C MET A 1 17.78 -8.23 2.19
N ASP A 2 17.49 -7.17 1.46
CA ASP A 2 16.67 -6.08 1.96
C ASP A 2 15.21 -6.38 1.62
N THR A 3 14.28 -6.02 2.50
CA THR A 3 12.86 -6.23 2.27
C THR A 3 12.05 -4.97 2.54
N VAL A 4 10.99 -4.80 1.78
CA VAL A 4 10.08 -3.66 1.86
C VAL A 4 8.64 -4.15 1.93
N ARG A 5 7.84 -3.52 2.78
CA ARG A 5 6.42 -3.84 2.98
C ARG A 5 5.55 -2.74 2.41
N VAL A 6 4.54 -3.12 1.63
CA VAL A 6 3.47 -2.23 1.17
C VAL A 6 2.15 -2.73 1.76
N ASN A 7 1.48 -1.91 2.56
CA ASN A 7 0.26 -2.34 3.24
C ASN A 7 -0.90 -2.48 2.25
N TYR A 8 -1.85 -3.36 2.59
CA TYR A 8 -3.13 -3.48 1.91
C TYR A 8 -4.22 -2.73 2.67
N GLY A 9 -4.83 -1.75 2.02
CA GLY A 9 -5.96 -0.94 2.52
C GLY A 9 -7.30 -1.37 1.92
N LEU A 10 -8.31 -0.49 2.04
CA LEU A 10 -9.67 -0.73 1.54
C LEU A 10 -9.71 -0.88 0.01
N ASP A 11 -8.90 -0.10 -0.71
CA ASP A 11 -8.90 -0.03 -2.17
C ASP A 11 -7.75 -0.82 -2.84
N GLY A 12 -7.00 -1.59 -2.07
CA GLY A 12 -5.84 -2.36 -2.56
C GLY A 12 -4.53 -2.00 -1.85
N PHE A 13 -3.39 -2.31 -2.48
CA PHE A 13 -2.08 -1.97 -1.94
C PHE A 13 -1.82 -0.46 -2.03
N GLU A 14 -1.20 0.10 -0.98
CA GLU A 14 -0.84 1.52 -0.91
C GLU A 14 0.13 1.92 -2.03
N LEU A 15 -0.09 3.10 -2.63
CA LEU A 15 0.78 3.65 -3.67
C LEU A 15 2.01 4.40 -3.10
N THR A 16 2.09 4.56 -1.79
CA THR A 16 3.17 5.30 -1.13
C THR A 16 4.51 4.64 -1.40
N TYR A 17 5.38 5.31 -2.15
CA TYR A 17 6.73 4.84 -2.45
C TYR A 17 7.58 4.72 -1.17
N PRO A 18 8.05 3.53 -0.80
CA PRO A 18 8.84 3.33 0.41
C PRO A 18 10.23 3.98 0.31
N SER A 19 10.60 4.77 1.32
CA SER A 19 11.90 5.45 1.39
C SER A 19 13.10 4.48 1.41
N SER A 20 12.87 3.23 1.79
CA SER A 20 13.86 2.16 1.85
C SER A 20 14.29 1.59 0.48
N PHE A 21 13.66 2.02 -0.62
CA PHE A 21 13.94 1.46 -1.95
C PHE A 21 15.34 1.75 -2.50
N LYS A 22 16.12 2.70 -1.96
CA LYS A 22 17.52 3.02 -2.37
C LYS A 22 17.79 3.01 -3.89
N GLY A 23 16.80 3.40 -4.71
CA GLY A 23 16.92 3.42 -6.18
C GLY A 23 16.83 2.07 -6.89
N ALA A 24 16.44 0.98 -6.20
CA ALA A 24 16.32 -0.36 -6.81
C ALA A 24 15.14 -0.49 -7.79
N ILE A 25 14.10 0.33 -7.64
CA ILE A 25 12.95 0.47 -8.54
C ILE A 25 12.68 1.98 -8.68
N GLU A 26 12.36 2.46 -9.87
CA GLU A 26 11.98 3.86 -10.03
C GLU A 26 10.60 4.13 -9.41
N PRO A 27 10.34 5.32 -8.82
CA PRO A 27 9.04 5.63 -8.22
C PRO A 27 7.85 5.43 -9.17
N THR A 28 8.01 5.86 -10.43
CA THR A 28 7.00 5.71 -11.49
C THR A 28 6.73 4.24 -11.84
N GLU A 29 7.78 3.42 -11.89
CA GLU A 29 7.69 1.99 -12.14
C GLU A 29 6.98 1.27 -10.98
N PHE A 30 7.32 1.62 -9.74
CA PHE A 30 6.65 1.11 -8.55
C PHE A 30 5.16 1.46 -8.57
N GLU A 31 4.82 2.75 -8.72
CA GLU A 31 3.43 3.21 -8.73
C GLU A 31 2.61 2.56 -9.85
N THR A 32 3.19 2.44 -11.05
CA THR A 32 2.53 1.79 -12.20
C THR A 32 2.28 0.31 -11.92
N THR A 33 3.25 -0.37 -11.30
CA THR A 33 3.12 -1.79 -10.93
C THR A 33 2.00 -1.98 -9.91
N ILE A 34 1.97 -1.18 -8.85
CA ILE A 34 0.94 -1.26 -7.81
C ILE A 34 -0.44 -0.89 -8.39
N ARG A 35 -0.53 0.16 -9.20
CA ARG A 35 -1.79 0.58 -9.84
C ARG A 35 -2.34 -0.52 -10.75
N THR A 36 -1.47 -1.16 -11.53
CA THR A 36 -1.85 -2.29 -12.41
C THR A 36 -2.32 -3.48 -11.58
N LEU A 37 -1.60 -3.81 -10.51
CA LEU A 37 -1.98 -4.89 -9.59
C LEU A 37 -3.36 -4.63 -8.97
N ASN A 38 -3.58 -3.42 -8.44
CA ASN A 38 -4.86 -3.04 -7.84
C ASN A 38 -6.01 -3.04 -8.87
N SER A 39 -5.78 -2.51 -10.08
CA SER A 39 -6.79 -2.54 -11.15
C SER A 39 -7.23 -3.97 -11.48
N LYS A 40 -6.25 -4.87 -11.70
CA LYS A 40 -6.54 -6.26 -12.10
C LYS A 40 -7.18 -7.09 -10.98
N VAL A 41 -6.93 -6.76 -9.73
CA VAL A 41 -7.59 -7.38 -8.58
C VAL A 41 -9.00 -6.79 -8.37
N GLY A 42 -9.16 -5.48 -8.53
CA GLY A 42 -10.44 -4.77 -8.42
C GLY A 42 -11.40 -5.04 -9.58
N GLU A 43 -10.90 -5.50 -10.73
CA GLU A 43 -11.70 -5.93 -11.89
C GLU A 43 -12.54 -7.18 -11.61
N ILE A 44 -12.26 -7.94 -10.55
CA ILE A 44 -13.08 -9.07 -10.13
C ILE A 44 -14.38 -8.52 -9.55
N LYS A 45 -15.31 -8.19 -10.44
CA LYS A 45 -16.64 -7.75 -10.07
C LYS A 45 -17.38 -8.89 -9.40
N ILE A 46 -18.19 -8.56 -8.41
CA ILE A 46 -19.16 -9.48 -7.84
C ILE A 46 -20.14 -9.86 -8.98
N PRO A 47 -20.15 -11.11 -9.47
CA PRO A 47 -21.11 -11.53 -10.49
C PRO A 47 -22.53 -11.27 -10.02
N LYS A 48 -23.38 -10.75 -10.92
CA LYS A 48 -24.78 -10.41 -10.62
C LYS A 48 -25.58 -11.58 -10.04
N ILE A 49 -25.15 -12.81 -10.29
CA ILE A 49 -25.77 -14.01 -9.73
C ILE A 49 -25.71 -14.04 -8.20
N SER A 50 -24.76 -13.36 -7.56
CA SER A 50 -24.67 -13.29 -6.10
C SER A 50 -25.87 -12.58 -5.45
N TYR A 51 -26.53 -11.67 -6.19
CA TYR A 51 -27.75 -11.02 -5.72
C TYR A 51 -28.89 -12.01 -5.49
N ILE A 52 -28.84 -13.20 -6.12
CA ILE A 52 -29.83 -14.26 -5.90
C ILE A 52 -29.82 -14.77 -4.45
N PHE A 53 -28.72 -14.62 -3.72
CA PHE A 53 -28.60 -15.01 -2.31
C PHE A 53 -29.07 -13.91 -1.36
N VAL A 54 -29.05 -12.66 -1.80
CA VAL A 54 -29.51 -11.49 -1.02
C VAL A 54 -31.04 -11.44 -0.98
N ILE A 55 -31.72 -11.78 -2.07
CA ILE A 55 -33.19 -11.78 -2.16
C ILE A 55 -33.84 -12.68 -1.08
N PRO A 56 -33.52 -13.99 -0.97
CA PRO A 56 -34.11 -14.84 0.06
C PRO A 56 -33.72 -14.40 1.47
N LEU A 57 -32.52 -13.84 1.67
CA LEU A 57 -32.14 -13.24 2.96
C LEU A 57 -33.11 -12.13 3.36
N LEU A 58 -33.36 -11.17 2.46
CA LEU A 58 -34.28 -10.05 2.71
C LEU A 58 -35.73 -10.54 2.91
N VAL A 59 -36.20 -11.46 2.08
CA VAL A 59 -37.54 -12.05 2.21
C VAL A 59 -37.69 -12.78 3.55
N GLY A 60 -36.69 -13.55 3.95
CA GLY A 60 -36.65 -14.26 5.23
C GLY A 60 -36.71 -13.29 6.41
N ILE A 61 -35.92 -12.22 6.38
CA ILE A 61 -35.93 -11.16 7.41
C ILE A 61 -37.31 -10.50 7.50
N ILE A 62 -37.91 -10.11 6.37
CA ILE A 62 -39.24 -9.49 6.33
C ILE A 62 -40.30 -10.43 6.92
N MET A 63 -40.29 -11.71 6.52
CA MET A 63 -41.21 -12.71 7.08
C MET A 63 -41.03 -12.88 8.59
N LEU A 64 -39.79 -12.89 9.07
CA LEU A 64 -39.49 -13.06 10.49
C LEU A 64 -40.07 -11.89 11.30
N PHE A 65 -39.88 -10.65 10.85
CA PHE A 65 -40.44 -9.48 11.52
C PHE A 65 -41.97 -9.40 11.44
N MET A 66 -42.56 -9.72 10.28
CA MET A 66 -44.02 -9.65 10.11
C MET A 66 -44.76 -10.71 10.93
N TYR A 67 -44.19 -11.91 11.10
CA TYR A 67 -44.92 -13.05 11.67
C TYR A 67 -44.45 -13.48 13.07
N MET A 68 -43.44 -12.81 13.65
CA MET A 68 -42.77 -13.17 14.91
C MET A 68 -43.74 -13.51 16.05
N ASN A 69 -44.89 -12.82 16.12
CA ASN A 69 -45.86 -12.94 17.22
C ASN A 69 -47.21 -13.53 16.82
N GLU A 70 -47.46 -13.78 15.53
CA GLU A 70 -48.80 -14.18 15.05
C GLU A 70 -48.85 -15.62 14.54
N ASN A 71 -47.76 -16.14 13.97
CA ASN A 71 -47.79 -17.44 13.32
C ASN A 71 -46.44 -18.15 13.39
N GLN A 72 -46.36 -19.13 14.30
CA GLN A 72 -45.14 -19.91 14.53
C GLN A 72 -44.68 -20.63 13.26
N THR A 73 -45.59 -21.21 12.48
CA THR A 73 -45.26 -21.92 11.24
C THR A 73 -44.62 -21.00 10.20
N LYS A 74 -45.18 -19.80 9.99
CA LYS A 74 -44.62 -18.81 9.05
C LYS A 74 -43.27 -18.27 9.53
N THR A 75 -43.10 -18.09 10.83
CA THR A 75 -41.81 -17.67 11.44
C THR A 75 -40.73 -18.72 11.20
N VAL A 76 -41.04 -20.00 11.38
CA VAL A 76 -40.11 -21.10 11.09
C VAL A 76 -39.73 -21.14 9.61
N ILE A 77 -40.70 -21.00 8.70
CA ILE A 77 -40.43 -20.95 7.25
C ILE A 77 -39.52 -19.75 6.90
N GLY A 78 -39.80 -18.56 7.44
CA GLY A 78 -38.95 -17.39 7.26
C GLY A 78 -37.52 -17.61 7.74
N GLY A 79 -37.35 -18.28 8.89
CA GLY A 79 -36.05 -18.67 9.43
C GLY A 79 -35.28 -19.64 8.51
N ILE A 80 -35.97 -20.61 7.90
CA ILE A 80 -35.36 -21.55 6.95
C ILE A 80 -34.89 -20.80 5.69
N ILE A 81 -35.73 -19.93 5.13
CA ILE A 81 -35.40 -19.12 3.93
C ILE A 81 -34.18 -18.22 4.21
N MET A 82 -34.16 -17.55 5.37
CA MET A 82 -33.04 -16.72 5.80
C MET A 82 -31.74 -17.54 5.91
N SER A 83 -31.83 -18.75 6.48
CA SER A 83 -30.68 -19.64 6.66
C SER A 83 -30.09 -20.08 5.31
N ILE A 84 -30.93 -20.39 4.32
CA ILE A 84 -30.49 -20.72 2.96
C ILE A 84 -29.75 -19.52 2.33
N GLY A 85 -30.29 -18.30 2.47
CA GLY A 85 -29.64 -17.08 2.00
C GLY A 85 -28.27 -16.85 2.65
N LEU A 86 -28.16 -17.06 3.97
CA LEU A 86 -26.90 -16.93 4.71
C LEU A 86 -25.85 -17.95 4.25
N VAL A 87 -26.23 -19.23 4.12
CA VAL A 87 -25.30 -20.29 3.68
C VAL A 87 -24.83 -20.03 2.25
N GLY A 88 -25.75 -19.67 1.34
CA GLY A 88 -25.41 -19.32 -0.04
C GLY A 88 -24.47 -18.10 -0.13
N GLY A 89 -24.76 -17.05 0.65
CA GLY A 89 -23.92 -15.86 0.73
C GLY A 89 -22.51 -16.15 1.28
N ALA A 90 -22.41 -17.01 2.31
CA ALA A 90 -21.12 -17.43 2.87
C ALA A 90 -20.31 -18.23 1.84
N PHE A 91 -20.93 -19.20 1.17
CA PHE A 91 -20.28 -19.99 0.11
C PHE A 91 -19.76 -19.10 -1.01
N PHE A 92 -20.60 -18.17 -1.48
CA PHE A 92 -20.21 -17.22 -2.53
C PHE A 92 -19.05 -16.32 -2.10
N SER A 93 -19.07 -15.81 -0.87
CA SER A 93 -17.99 -14.98 -0.32
C SER A 93 -16.65 -15.73 -0.30
N ILE A 94 -16.67 -17.01 0.06
CA ILE A 94 -15.49 -17.88 0.01
C ILE A 94 -14.98 -18.02 -1.42
N GLN A 95 -15.85 -18.32 -2.38
CA GLN A 95 -15.46 -18.48 -3.79
C GLN A 95 -14.86 -17.18 -4.36
N HIS A 96 -15.47 -16.04 -4.03
CA HIS A 96 -14.94 -14.74 -4.43
C HIS A 96 -13.56 -14.48 -3.84
N ALA A 97 -13.35 -14.77 -2.56
CA ALA A 97 -12.03 -14.64 -1.91
C ALA A 97 -10.97 -15.56 -2.55
N VAL A 98 -11.34 -16.78 -2.93
CA VAL A 98 -10.46 -17.72 -3.66
C VAL A 98 -10.10 -17.17 -5.04
N ALA A 99 -11.07 -16.65 -5.79
CA ALA A 99 -10.84 -16.06 -7.11
C ALA A 99 -9.90 -14.84 -7.03
N VAL A 100 -10.12 -13.96 -6.05
CA VAL A 100 -9.25 -12.80 -5.77
C VAL A 100 -7.82 -13.24 -5.47
N ASN A 101 -7.64 -14.22 -4.58
CA ASN A 101 -6.31 -14.73 -4.25
C ASN A 101 -5.62 -15.40 -5.45
N SER A 102 -6.36 -16.15 -6.27
CA SER A 102 -5.83 -16.79 -7.48
C SER A 102 -5.33 -15.75 -8.49
N ARG A 103 -6.15 -14.73 -8.77
CA ARG A 103 -5.76 -13.63 -9.66
C ARG A 103 -4.57 -12.85 -9.13
N LEU A 104 -4.59 -12.52 -7.84
CA LEU A 104 -3.49 -11.83 -7.18
C LEU A 104 -2.18 -12.63 -7.32
N ASN A 105 -2.21 -13.94 -7.05
CA ASN A 105 -1.03 -14.79 -7.21
C ASN A 105 -0.55 -14.87 -8.67
N GLY A 106 -1.48 -14.90 -9.63
CA GLY A 106 -1.15 -14.84 -11.06
C GLY A 106 -0.43 -13.55 -11.45
N GLU A 107 -0.94 -12.40 -11.01
CA GLU A 107 -0.32 -11.11 -11.29
C GLU A 107 1.03 -10.94 -10.59
N ILE A 108 1.16 -11.42 -9.35
CA ILE A 108 2.45 -11.44 -8.65
C ILE A 108 3.48 -12.29 -9.39
N LYS A 109 3.06 -13.41 -10.01
CA LYS A 109 3.94 -14.20 -10.86
C LYS A 109 4.43 -13.40 -12.07
N THR A 110 3.54 -12.71 -12.77
CA THR A 110 3.91 -11.85 -13.91
C THR A 110 4.84 -10.71 -13.50
N ILE A 111 4.59 -10.09 -12.34
CA ILE A 111 5.50 -9.07 -11.77
C ILE A 111 6.88 -9.70 -11.51
N ASN A 112 6.93 -10.87 -10.88
CA ASN A 112 8.20 -11.56 -10.61
C ASN A 112 8.98 -11.93 -11.88
N GLU A 113 8.29 -12.31 -12.95
CA GLU A 113 8.90 -12.55 -14.26
C GLU A 113 9.51 -11.26 -14.82
N HIS A 114 8.78 -10.14 -14.77
CA HIS A 114 9.26 -8.82 -15.21
C HIS A 114 10.48 -8.32 -14.43
N PHE A 115 10.54 -8.60 -13.12
CA PHE A 115 11.61 -8.17 -12.23
C PHE A 115 12.75 -9.21 -12.06
N SER A 116 12.68 -10.33 -12.79
CA SER A 116 13.57 -11.48 -12.61
C SER A 116 15.05 -11.16 -12.86
N GLU A 117 15.35 -10.34 -13.87
CA GLU A 117 16.72 -9.93 -14.22
C GLU A 117 17.38 -9.13 -13.08
N ARG A 118 16.59 -8.28 -12.40
CA ARG A 118 17.02 -7.51 -11.22
C ARG A 118 17.02 -8.34 -9.94
N ARG A 119 16.60 -9.62 -10.01
CA ARG A 119 16.44 -10.55 -8.88
C ARG A 119 15.53 -9.99 -7.78
N ILE A 120 14.59 -9.12 -8.15
CA ILE A 120 13.60 -8.57 -7.22
C ILE A 120 12.40 -9.52 -7.21
N SER A 121 11.94 -9.89 -6.01
CA SER A 121 10.77 -10.75 -5.87
C SER A 121 9.70 -10.10 -5.01
N TRP A 122 8.47 -10.32 -5.42
CA TRP A 122 7.25 -9.80 -4.85
C TRP A 122 6.45 -10.98 -4.33
N SER A 123 5.92 -10.87 -3.12
CA SER A 123 5.09 -11.91 -2.52
C SER A 123 4.03 -11.29 -1.64
N VAL A 124 2.85 -11.90 -1.61
CA VAL A 124 1.78 -11.46 -0.72
C VAL A 124 1.90 -12.25 0.58
N LYS A 125 1.96 -11.53 1.69
CA LYS A 125 2.10 -12.09 3.04
C LYS A 125 0.98 -11.57 3.92
N SER A 126 0.72 -12.32 4.98
CA SER A 126 -0.21 -11.93 6.03
C SER A 126 0.52 -12.06 7.36
N GLU A 127 0.35 -11.06 8.22
CA GLU A 127 0.82 -11.11 9.60
C GLU A 127 -0.33 -10.83 10.54
N THR A 128 -0.28 -11.45 11.72
CA THR A 128 -1.19 -11.12 12.82
C THR A 128 -0.55 -10.01 13.64
N ILE A 129 -1.26 -8.90 13.76
CA ILE A 129 -0.89 -7.79 14.63
C ILE A 129 -1.93 -7.63 15.74
N TYR A 130 -1.52 -6.99 16.82
CA TYR A 130 -2.37 -6.60 17.93
C TYR A 130 -2.45 -5.07 17.91
N GLU A 131 -3.63 -4.55 17.61
CA GLU A 131 -3.90 -3.10 17.62
C GLU A 131 -4.57 -2.74 18.96
N GLU A 132 -4.13 -1.65 19.57
CA GLU A 132 -4.78 -1.12 20.78
C GLU A 132 -6.22 -0.73 20.45
N VAL A 133 -7.15 -1.12 21.32
CA VAL A 133 -8.55 -0.73 21.21
C VAL A 133 -8.73 0.63 21.86
N ASP A 134 -9.39 1.54 21.15
CA ASP A 134 -9.76 2.84 21.71
C ASP A 134 -10.62 2.63 22.97
N ILE A 135 -10.34 3.42 24.01
CA ILE A 135 -11.08 3.35 25.28
C ILE A 135 -12.57 3.60 25.03
N ASP A 136 -12.92 4.49 24.11
CA ASP A 136 -14.32 4.78 23.79
C ASP A 136 -15.01 3.58 23.11
N GLU A 137 -14.32 2.88 22.20
CA GLU A 137 -14.84 1.64 21.59
C GLU A 137 -15.06 0.57 22.66
N TYR A 138 -14.09 0.42 23.56
CA TYR A 138 -14.15 -0.57 24.64
C TYR A 138 -15.33 -0.28 25.59
N GLU A 139 -15.46 0.96 26.05
CA GLU A 139 -16.53 1.36 26.98
C GLU A 139 -17.92 1.21 26.35
N PHE A 140 -18.07 1.55 25.07
CA PHE A 140 -19.33 1.38 24.34
C PHE A 140 -19.74 -0.10 24.26
N HIS A 141 -18.78 -1.01 24.07
CA HIS A 141 -19.04 -2.44 23.93
C HIS A 141 -18.81 -3.27 25.21
N LYS A 142 -18.52 -2.63 26.35
CA LYS A 142 -18.12 -3.33 27.58
C LYS A 142 -19.15 -4.31 28.10
N SER A 143 -20.43 -4.17 27.78
CA SER A 143 -21.49 -5.11 28.18
C SER A 143 -21.53 -6.37 27.32
N ASN A 144 -21.00 -6.33 26.08
CA ASN A 144 -21.04 -7.42 25.13
C ASN A 144 -19.95 -8.48 25.44
N LYS A 145 -20.38 -9.65 25.94
CA LYS A 145 -19.47 -10.76 26.28
C LYS A 145 -18.68 -11.27 25.07
N ALA A 146 -19.29 -11.36 23.90
CA ALA A 146 -18.61 -11.84 22.70
C ALA A 146 -17.50 -10.87 22.27
N TYR A 147 -17.76 -9.56 22.37
CA TYR A 147 -16.76 -8.53 22.12
C TYR A 147 -15.58 -8.65 23.09
N ARG A 148 -15.83 -8.67 24.41
CA ARG A 148 -14.76 -8.82 25.41
C ARG A 148 -13.92 -10.09 25.21
N ASN A 149 -14.56 -11.20 24.86
CA ASN A 149 -13.87 -12.47 24.61
C ASN A 149 -13.03 -12.47 23.33
N SER A 150 -13.27 -11.53 22.41
CA SER A 150 -12.47 -11.37 21.20
C SER A 150 -11.18 -10.57 21.42
N LEU A 151 -11.05 -9.92 22.59
CA LEU A 151 -9.90 -9.09 22.94
C LEU A 151 -8.84 -9.90 23.69
N SER A 152 -7.59 -9.52 23.44
CA SER A 152 -6.43 -9.90 24.25
C SER A 152 -6.03 -8.71 25.12
N PHE A 153 -5.27 -8.93 26.18
CA PHE A 153 -4.78 -7.85 27.04
C PHE A 153 -3.26 -7.84 27.03
N ASP A 154 -2.67 -6.65 26.94
CA ASP A 154 -1.23 -6.50 27.07
C ASP A 154 -0.78 -6.65 28.53
N HIS A 155 0.54 -6.54 28.76
CA HIS A 155 1.13 -6.62 30.10
C HIS A 155 0.69 -5.48 31.05
N LYS A 156 0.07 -4.42 30.54
CA LYS A 156 -0.48 -3.28 31.31
C LYS A 156 -1.99 -3.39 31.50
N GLY A 157 -2.62 -4.46 31.01
CA GLY A 157 -4.06 -4.65 31.06
C GLY A 157 -4.84 -3.84 30.01
N LYS A 158 -4.18 -3.30 28.98
CA LYS A 158 -4.85 -2.59 27.89
C LYS A 158 -5.50 -3.58 26.91
N PRO A 159 -6.73 -3.32 26.45
CA PRO A 159 -7.41 -4.17 25.48
C PRO A 159 -6.75 -4.06 24.10
N MET A 160 -6.44 -5.21 23.50
CA MET A 160 -5.79 -5.36 22.21
C MET A 160 -6.65 -6.24 21.30
N LYS A 161 -6.91 -5.77 20.09
CA LYS A 161 -7.67 -6.50 19.06
C LYS A 161 -6.71 -7.22 18.12
N LYS A 162 -6.91 -8.52 17.97
CA LYS A 162 -6.18 -9.34 16.99
C LYS A 162 -6.66 -8.98 15.59
N LYS A 163 -5.75 -8.56 14.72
CA LYS A 163 -6.05 -8.21 13.32
C LYS A 163 -5.06 -8.89 12.39
N THR A 164 -5.56 -9.43 11.28
CA THR A 164 -4.72 -9.96 10.21
C THR A 164 -4.49 -8.86 9.18
N ARG A 165 -3.25 -8.41 9.02
CA ARG A 165 -2.87 -7.43 8.00
C ARG A 165 -2.24 -8.17 6.82
N LYS A 166 -2.77 -7.92 5.62
CA LYS A 166 -2.17 -8.37 4.37
C LYS A 166 -1.21 -7.29 3.86
N TYR A 167 -0.07 -7.70 3.32
CA TYR A 167 0.90 -6.78 2.76
C TYR A 167 1.68 -7.44 1.62
N LEU A 168 2.26 -6.60 0.77
CA LEU A 168 3.16 -6.99 -0.29
C LEU A 168 4.59 -6.90 0.24
N LEU A 169 5.30 -8.03 0.23
CA LEU A 169 6.71 -8.12 0.59
C LEU A 169 7.54 -8.11 -0.68
N ILE A 170 8.35 -7.07 -0.84
CA ILE A 170 9.29 -6.90 -1.95
C ILE A 170 10.69 -7.19 -1.42
N THR A 171 11.38 -8.13 -2.04
CA THR A 171 12.71 -8.61 -1.62
C THR A 171 13.73 -8.27 -2.68
N PHE A 172 14.80 -7.60 -2.28
CA PHE A 172 15.90 -7.21 -3.15
C PHE A 172 17.07 -8.19 -2.99
N PRO A 173 17.86 -8.41 -4.06
CA PRO A 173 19.12 -9.12 -3.92
C PRO A 173 20.01 -8.39 -2.90
N ALA A 174 20.89 -9.13 -2.22
CA ALA A 174 21.91 -8.49 -1.41
C ALA A 174 22.75 -7.59 -2.32
N GLN A 175 22.84 -6.29 -1.99
CA GLN A 175 23.78 -5.41 -2.66
C GLN A 175 25.17 -5.97 -2.41
N THR A 176 25.82 -6.51 -3.44
CA THR A 176 27.28 -6.64 -3.45
C THR A 176 27.80 -5.24 -3.25
N GLN A 177 28.33 -4.96 -2.06
CA GLN A 177 29.14 -3.77 -1.85
C GLN A 177 30.18 -3.80 -2.97
N GLN A 178 30.08 -2.86 -3.92
CA GLN A 178 31.21 -2.59 -4.77
C GLN A 178 32.28 -2.10 -3.81
N THR A 179 33.20 -3.00 -3.44
CA THR A 179 34.49 -2.61 -2.90
C THR A 179 34.99 -1.55 -3.86
N GLN A 180 35.18 -0.32 -3.37
CA GLN A 180 35.79 0.76 -4.13
C GLN A 180 37.16 0.26 -4.59
N GLN A 181 37.20 -0.33 -5.78
CA GLN A 181 38.44 -0.78 -6.38
C GLN A 181 38.97 0.46 -7.09
N ASP A 182 39.91 1.11 -6.40
CA ASP A 182 40.84 2.14 -6.85
C ASP A 182 40.44 2.81 -8.17
N LEU A 183 39.70 3.92 -8.06
CA LEU A 183 39.76 4.94 -9.10
C LEU A 183 41.25 5.29 -9.28
N PRO A 184 41.83 5.15 -10.48
CA PRO A 184 43.19 5.59 -10.72
C PRO A 184 43.26 7.07 -10.35
N GLN A 185 44.08 7.40 -9.35
CA GLN A 185 44.36 8.79 -9.03
C GLN A 185 44.96 9.42 -10.27
N PHE A 186 44.20 10.32 -10.91
CA PHE A 186 44.74 11.22 -11.91
C PHE A 186 45.69 12.17 -11.17
N THR A 187 46.96 11.77 -11.07
CA THR A 187 48.04 12.71 -10.78
C THR A 187 48.13 13.66 -11.96
N PHE A 188 47.59 14.86 -11.79
CA PHE A 188 47.95 16.00 -12.63
C PHE A 188 49.46 16.19 -12.52
N ILE A 189 50.19 15.92 -13.60
CA ILE A 189 51.57 16.35 -13.77
C ILE A 189 51.46 17.78 -14.32
N PRO A 190 51.76 18.83 -13.53
CA PRO A 190 51.87 20.16 -14.09
C PRO A 190 53.07 20.17 -15.04
N ASP A 191 52.79 20.36 -16.32
CA ASP A 191 53.81 20.60 -17.33
C ASP A 191 54.49 21.93 -16.97
N SER A 192 55.73 21.86 -16.49
CA SER A 192 56.55 23.04 -16.20
C SER A 192 57.06 23.64 -17.51
N GLY A 193 56.12 24.12 -18.32
CA GLY A 193 56.34 24.89 -19.53
C GLY A 193 56.72 26.32 -19.18
N ASN A 194 58.02 26.58 -19.21
CA ASN A 194 58.73 27.84 -19.29
C ASN A 194 57.87 29.06 -19.75
N MET A 195 57.38 29.87 -18.81
CA MET A 195 56.80 31.19 -19.08
C MET A 195 57.93 32.18 -19.36
N ASN A 196 58.24 32.40 -20.64
CA ASN A 196 58.89 33.63 -21.08
C ASN A 196 57.84 34.53 -21.74
N ASN A 197 57.52 35.62 -21.04
CA ASN A 197 56.78 36.75 -21.55
C ASN A 197 57.56 37.42 -22.68
N ILE A 198 57.04 37.37 -23.91
CA ILE A 198 57.32 38.36 -24.95
C ILE A 198 56.00 38.72 -25.62
N TYR A 199 55.64 40.00 -25.52
CA TYR A 199 54.58 40.65 -26.27
C TYR A 199 54.84 40.50 -27.77
N ASP A 200 53.84 40.10 -28.55
CA ASP A 200 53.51 40.89 -29.73
C ASP A 200 52.11 40.61 -30.30
N SER A 201 51.65 41.67 -30.95
CA SER A 201 50.35 41.99 -31.54
C SER A 201 49.69 41.01 -32.54
N ASN A 202 48.42 41.34 -32.83
CA ASN A 202 47.55 40.89 -33.93
C ASN A 202 46.77 39.58 -33.80
N ILE A 203 45.51 39.69 -33.38
CA ILE A 203 44.46 38.78 -33.85
C ILE A 203 43.25 39.60 -34.31
N ASN A 204 43.13 39.72 -35.63
CA ASN A 204 41.87 39.93 -36.31
C ASN A 204 40.98 38.71 -36.12
N ASN A 205 39.73 38.98 -35.74
CA ASN A 205 38.51 38.36 -36.26
C ASN A 205 38.54 36.84 -36.51
N MET A 206 37.93 36.06 -35.61
CA MET A 206 37.11 34.92 -36.03
C MET A 206 36.02 34.64 -34.98
N ASP A 207 34.78 34.80 -35.44
CA ASP A 207 33.54 34.35 -34.82
C ASP A 207 33.58 32.85 -34.55
N TYR A 208 33.34 32.44 -33.30
CA TYR A 208 32.74 31.14 -33.00
C TYR A 208 31.83 31.24 -31.77
N ASN A 209 30.57 31.54 -32.09
CA ASN A 209 29.33 31.07 -31.49
C ASN A 209 29.49 29.99 -30.38
N ASN A 210 29.24 30.37 -29.12
CA ASN A 210 28.81 29.44 -28.08
C ASN A 210 27.69 30.07 -27.26
N ASN A 211 26.48 29.65 -27.62
CA ASN A 211 25.21 30.03 -27.02
C ASN A 211 25.05 29.31 -25.67
N PHE A 212 25.65 29.85 -24.61
CA PHE A 212 25.34 29.44 -23.23
C PHE A 212 24.09 30.19 -22.78
N ASN A 213 22.93 29.56 -23.00
CA ASN A 213 21.65 30.01 -22.49
C ASN A 213 21.62 29.78 -20.96
N ASN A 214 21.96 30.83 -20.23
CA ASN A 214 21.85 30.94 -18.79
C ASN A 214 20.42 31.39 -18.47
N ASN A 215 19.59 30.52 -17.90
CA ASN A 215 18.31 30.95 -17.35
C ASN A 215 17.86 30.10 -16.15
N ASN A 216 17.58 30.83 -15.07
CA ASN A 216 16.71 30.54 -13.93
C ASN A 216 17.21 29.57 -12.83
N PHE A 217 18.11 30.13 -12.01
CA PHE A 217 18.00 30.03 -10.57
C PHE A 217 16.68 30.69 -10.10
N ASN A 218 15.70 29.88 -9.70
CA ASN A 218 14.59 30.37 -8.88
C ASN A 218 14.74 29.87 -7.45
N ASN A 219 15.09 30.83 -6.62
CA ASN A 219 15.19 30.83 -5.18
C ASN A 219 13.79 30.66 -4.57
N MET A 220 13.43 29.47 -4.10
CA MET A 220 12.22 29.28 -3.29
C MET A 220 12.56 29.55 -1.82
N ASN A 221 12.21 30.77 -1.39
CA ASN A 221 12.19 31.19 0.00
C ASN A 221 11.22 30.32 0.81
N PHE A 222 11.73 29.80 1.91
CA PHE A 222 10.96 29.27 3.03
C PHE A 222 10.02 30.35 3.57
N THR A 223 8.72 30.07 3.58
CA THR A 223 7.77 30.79 4.44
C THR A 223 7.29 29.81 5.51
N ASN A 224 7.94 29.90 6.67
CA ASN A 224 7.54 29.25 7.91
C ASN A 224 6.38 30.07 8.51
N ASN A 225 5.14 29.60 8.35
CA ASN A 225 3.98 30.24 8.97
C ASN A 225 3.50 29.38 10.14
N ASN A 226 3.96 29.79 11.32
CA ASN A 226 3.45 29.40 12.62
C ASN A 226 2.05 30.00 12.86
N ASN A 227 1.30 29.36 13.75
CA ASN A 227 0.00 29.72 14.33
C ASN A 227 -1.26 29.31 13.55
N ASN A 228 -1.98 28.33 14.10
CA ASN A 228 -3.18 28.69 14.86
C ASN A 228 -3.52 27.66 15.94
N ASN A 229 -3.46 28.14 17.19
CA ASN A 229 -4.20 27.64 18.34
C ASN A 229 -5.68 27.49 17.99
N PHE A 230 -6.24 26.30 18.20
CA PHE A 230 -7.66 26.16 18.52
C PHE A 230 -7.79 25.48 19.87
N ASN A 231 -7.86 26.34 20.87
CA ASN A 231 -8.41 26.05 22.19
C ASN A 231 -9.90 26.40 22.10
N ASN A 232 -10.80 25.46 22.38
CA ASN A 232 -12.15 25.78 22.82
C ASN A 232 -12.68 24.67 23.72
N ASN A 233 -12.80 25.02 25.00
CA ASN A 233 -13.59 24.36 26.03
C ASN A 233 -15.09 24.69 25.87
N TYR A 234 -15.91 23.88 26.56
CA TYR A 234 -17.35 24.00 26.88
C TYR A 234 -18.31 23.57 25.73
N HIS A 235 -19.25 22.65 25.93
CA HIS A 235 -20.11 22.38 27.09
C HIS A 235 -20.39 20.89 27.31
#